data_AF-A0A267FZZ4-F1
#
_entry.id   AF-A0A267FZZ4-F1
#
_cell.length_a   1.000
_cell.length_b   1.000
_cell.length_c   1.000
_cell.angle_alpha   90.00
_cell.angle_beta   90.00
_cell.angle_gamma   90.00
#
_symmetry.space_group_name_H-M   'P 1'
#
loop_
_entity.id
_entity.type
_entity.pdbx_description
1 polymer ?
#
loop_
_entity_poly.entity_id
_entity_poly.type
_entity_poly.pdbx_seq_one_letter_code
_entity_poly.pdbx_strand_id
1 'polypeptide(L)'
;MEASEQAVVLNVGGIVHTTTRATLCKFPGSMLAVMFGGSFTPSVLRDPAGHVFIDRDGRLFRHVLNYLRCSRLCLPDGFQVGWTAVVGSTYHR
;
A
#
# COMPACT_ATOMS: atom_id res chain seq x y z
N MET A 1 -2.72 -8.81 24.21
CA MET A 1 -2.93 -9.39 22.86
C MET A 1 -3.76 -8.46 21.97
N GLU A 2 -3.69 -7.14 22.15
CA GLU A 2 -4.62 -6.17 21.52
C GLU A 2 -4.01 -5.37 20.34
N ALA A 3 -2.70 -5.48 20.08
CA ALA A 3 -2.04 -4.64 19.09
C ALA A 3 -2.36 -4.99 17.63
N SER A 4 -3.03 -6.13 17.36
CA SER A 4 -3.35 -6.59 16.00
C SER A 4 -4.54 -5.88 15.37
N GLU A 5 -5.50 -5.42 16.18
CA GLU A 5 -6.71 -4.73 15.68
C GLU A 5 -6.56 -3.20 15.63
N GLN A 6 -5.40 -2.67 16.04
CA GLN A 6 -5.14 -1.24 15.99
C GLN A 6 -5.26 -0.72 14.55
N ALA A 7 -6.09 0.31 14.39
CA ALA A 7 -6.22 1.04 13.14
C ALA A 7 -4.92 1.78 12.81
N VAL A 8 -4.52 1.71 11.55
CA VAL A 8 -3.35 2.35 10.98
C VAL A 8 -3.83 3.23 9.83
N VAL A 9 -3.40 4.49 9.85
CA VAL A 9 -3.66 5.44 8.77
C VAL A 9 -2.40 5.56 7.91
N LEU A 10 -2.58 5.35 6.61
CA LEU A 10 -1.55 5.39 5.58
C LEU A 10 -1.84 6.56 4.66
N ASN A 11 -0.83 7.35 4.31
CA ASN A 11 -0.87 8.28 3.20
C ASN A 11 -0.07 7.68 2.04
N VAL A 12 -0.74 7.25 0.98
CA VAL A 12 -0.10 6.58 -0.17
C VAL A 12 -0.15 7.50 -1.38
N GLY A 13 0.97 8.13 -1.71
CA GLY A 13 1.07 9.09 -2.82
C GLY A 13 0.06 10.24 -2.73
N GLY A 14 -0.31 10.66 -1.51
CA GLY A 14 -1.30 11.71 -1.27
C GLY A 14 -2.72 11.22 -0.98
N ILE A 15 -3.02 9.91 -1.13
CA ILE A 15 -4.34 9.33 -0.83
C ILE A 15 -4.31 8.64 0.53
N VAL A 16 -5.22 9.06 1.41
CA VAL A 16 -5.34 8.50 2.76
C VAL A 16 -6.14 7.20 2.73
N HIS A 17 -5.57 6.15 3.33
CA HIS A 17 -6.20 4.85 3.55
C HIS A 17 -6.19 4.50 5.04
N THR A 18 -7.26 3.85 5.49
CA THR A 18 -7.33 3.29 6.85
C THR A 18 -7.45 1.77 6.77
N THR A 19 -6.66 1.09 7.59
CA THR A 19 -6.65 -0.37 7.69
C THR A 19 -6.19 -0.81 9.08
N THR A 20 -6.01 -2.10 9.33
CA THR A 20 -5.50 -2.63 10.61
C THR A 20 -4.08 -3.17 10.47
N ARG A 21 -3.35 -3.21 11.58
CA ARG A 21 -2.03 -3.87 11.65
C ARG A 21 -2.13 -5.34 11.22
N ALA A 22 -3.17 -6.06 11.64
CA ALA A 22 -3.43 -7.44 11.21
C ALA A 22 -3.51 -7.57 9.68
N THR A 23 -4.18 -6.63 9.01
CA THR A 23 -4.28 -6.64 7.54
C THR A 23 -2.91 -6.45 6.89
N LEU A 24 -2.12 -5.50 7.36
CA LEU A 24 -0.78 -5.18 6.83
C LEU A 24 0.23 -6.31 7.09
N CYS A 25 0.07 -7.04 8.19
CA CYS A 25 0.94 -8.14 8.59
C CYS A 25 0.44 -9.52 8.14
N LYS A 26 -0.67 -9.62 7.39
CA LYS A 26 -1.30 -10.90 7.05
C LYS A 26 -0.37 -11.89 6.33
N PHE A 27 0.54 -11.38 5.51
CA PHE A 27 1.54 -12.19 4.80
C PHE A 27 2.93 -11.92 5.37
N PRO A 28 3.43 -12.79 6.27
CA PRO A 28 4.78 -12.69 6.81
C PRO A 28 5.83 -12.61 5.69
N GLY A 29 6.88 -11.82 5.89
CA GLY A 29 7.94 -11.62 4.89
C GLY A 29 7.61 -10.63 3.77
N SER A 30 6.35 -10.18 3.64
CA SER A 30 6.04 -9.04 2.77
C SER A 30 6.63 -7.74 3.32
N MET A 31 6.92 -6.77 2.45
CA MET A 31 7.41 -5.45 2.87
C MET A 31 6.51 -4.79 3.91
N LEU A 32 5.18 -4.88 3.74
CA LEU A 32 4.22 -4.33 4.70
C LEU A 32 4.27 -5.08 6.05
N ALA A 33 4.40 -6.40 6.03
CA ALA A 33 4.59 -7.15 7.28
C ALA A 33 5.91 -6.82 7.97
N VAL A 34 6.97 -6.48 7.24
CA VAL A 34 8.23 -6.00 7.84
C VAL A 34 8.04 -4.62 8.45
N MET A 35 7.46 -3.67 7.71
CA MET A 35 7.23 -2.28 8.16
C MET A 35 6.34 -2.21 9.42
N PHE A 36 5.35 -3.09 9.52
CA PHE A 36 4.36 -3.09 10.61
C PHE A 36 4.54 -4.27 11.59
N GLY A 37 5.51 -5.16 11.40
CA GLY A 37 5.70 -6.40 12.17
C GLY A 37 6.40 -6.22 13.52
N GLY A 38 7.05 -5.08 13.76
CA GLY A 38 7.62 -4.72 15.07
C GLY A 38 9.08 -5.14 15.31
N SER A 39 9.72 -5.89 14.42
CA SER A 39 11.15 -6.24 14.55
C SER A 39 12.10 -5.29 13.80
N PHE A 40 11.59 -4.47 12.90
CA PHE A 40 12.36 -3.49 12.16
C PHE A 40 11.42 -2.31 11.88
N THR A 41 11.57 -1.23 12.63
CA THR A 41 11.00 0.07 12.21
C THR A 41 12.12 0.82 11.50
N PRO A 42 12.40 0.57 10.20
CA PRO A 42 13.11 1.58 9.43
C PRO A 42 12.33 2.88 9.57
N SER A 43 12.99 4.04 9.50
CA SER A 43 12.36 5.36 9.65
C SER A 43 11.17 5.48 8.70
N VAL A 44 9.98 5.11 9.20
CA VAL A 44 8.75 5.15 8.43
C VAL A 44 8.47 6.62 8.24
N LEU A 45 8.59 7.09 7.00
CA LEU A 45 8.26 8.45 6.66
C LEU A 45 6.82 8.73 7.11
N ARG A 46 6.60 9.91 7.66
CA ARG A 46 5.27 10.36 8.04
C ARG A 46 4.96 11.65 7.30
N ASP A 47 3.70 11.80 6.91
CA ASP A 47 3.21 13.08 6.40
C ASP A 47 3.09 14.11 7.55
N PRO A 48 2.79 15.39 7.26
CA PRO A 48 2.62 16.40 8.30
C PRO A 48 1.48 16.12 9.30
N ALA A 49 0.53 15.25 8.95
CA ALA A 49 -0.53 14.79 9.85
C ALA A 49 -0.12 13.57 10.69
N GLY A 50 1.10 13.07 10.52
CA GLY A 50 1.64 11.92 11.26
C GLY A 50 1.23 10.56 10.68
N HIS A 51 0.56 10.50 9.53
CA HIS A 51 0.22 9.24 8.88
C HIS A 51 1.45 8.61 8.24
N VAL A 52 1.51 7.27 8.21
CA VAL A 52 2.61 6.56 7.54
C VAL A 52 2.57 6.85 6.04
N PHE A 53 3.62 7.48 5.53
CA PHE A 53 3.73 7.85 4.13
C PHE A 53 4.35 6.71 3.30
N ILE A 54 3.70 6.39 2.18
CA ILE A 54 4.16 5.41 1.19
C ILE A 54 4.20 6.13 -0.15
N ASP A 55 5.39 6.25 -0.73
CA ASP A 55 5.59 6.91 -2.03
C ASP A 55 5.22 5.99 -3.19
N ARG A 56 3.91 5.71 -3.35
CA ARG A 56 3.33 4.85 -4.39
C ARG A 56 1.98 5.39 -4.85
N ASP A 57 1.46 4.88 -5.96
CA ASP A 57 0.12 5.22 -6.45
C ASP A 57 -0.97 4.80 -5.46
N GLY A 58 -1.60 5.78 -4.82
CA GLY A 58 -2.64 5.56 -3.83
C GLY A 58 -3.95 5.00 -4.38
N ARG A 59 -4.26 5.19 -5.67
CA ARG A 59 -5.47 4.63 -6.30
C ARG A 59 -5.29 3.13 -6.51
N LEU A 60 -4.12 2.72 -6.99
CA LEU A 60 -3.79 1.31 -7.17
C LEU A 60 -3.65 0.58 -5.83
N PHE A 61 -3.19 1.27 -4.79
CA PHE A 61 -3.01 0.69 -3.47
C PHE A 61 -4.29 0.11 -2.86
N ARG A 62 -5.48 0.60 -3.25
CA ARG A 62 -6.77 0.00 -2.83
C ARG A 62 -6.85 -1.49 -3.18
N HIS A 63 -6.29 -1.90 -4.32
CA HIS A 63 -6.31 -3.30 -4.77
C HIS A 63 -5.35 -4.15 -3.94
N VAL A 64 -4.21 -3.57 -3.52
CA VAL A 64 -3.29 -4.21 -2.56
C VAL A 64 -4.02 -4.43 -1.24
N LEU A 65 -4.68 -3.42 -0.68
CA LEU A 65 -5.45 -3.58 0.57
C LEU A 65 -6.58 -4.61 0.43
N ASN A 66 -7.30 -4.64 -0.69
CA ASN A 66 -8.34 -5.64 -0.92
C ASN A 66 -7.77 -7.06 -1.01
N TYR A 67 -6.61 -7.22 -1.67
CA TYR A 67 -5.90 -8.50 -1.69
C TYR A 67 -5.50 -8.93 -0.27
N LEU A 68 -4.95 -8.01 0.53
CA LEU A 68 -4.63 -8.30 1.94
C LEU A 68 -5.88 -8.69 2.74
N ARG A 69 -7.03 -8.02 2.56
CA ARG A 69 -8.25 -8.36 3.30
C ARG A 69 -8.81 -9.72 2.89
N CYS A 70 -8.97 -9.96 1.59
CA CYS A 70 -9.75 -11.08 1.08
C CYS A 70 -8.92 -12.26 0.52
N SER A 71 -7.58 -12.13 0.45
CA SER A 71 -6.69 -13.10 -0.23
C SER A 71 -7.03 -13.34 -1.71
N ARG A 72 -7.73 -12.40 -2.35
CA ARG A 72 -8.16 -12.49 -3.75
C ARG A 72 -7.89 -11.18 -4.45
N LEU A 73 -7.28 -11.26 -5.63
CA LEU A 73 -7.03 -10.10 -6.47
C LEU A 73 -8.27 -9.84 -7.34
N CYS A 74 -9.07 -8.86 -6.94
CA CYS A 74 -10.20 -8.39 -7.73
C CYS A 74 -9.81 -7.09 -8.44
N LEU A 75 -9.42 -7.20 -9.70
CA LEU A 75 -9.18 -6.08 -10.60
C LEU A 75 -10.41 -5.88 -11.50
N PRO A 76 -10.76 -4.63 -11.87
CA PRO A 76 -11.75 -4.38 -12.90
C PRO A 76 -11.31 -4.99 -14.25
N ASP A 77 -12.28 -5.36 -15.08
CA ASP A 77 -12.00 -5.78 -16.45
C ASP A 77 -11.26 -4.67 -17.21
N GLY A 78 -10.23 -5.05 -17.97
CA GLY A 78 -9.42 -4.11 -18.75
C GLY A 78 -8.46 -3.25 -17.93
N PHE A 79 -8.11 -3.64 -16.70
CA PHE A 79 -7.13 -2.93 -15.88
C PHE A 79 -5.77 -2.78 -16.60
N GLN A 80 -5.45 -1.56 -17.04
CA GLN A 80 -4.17 -1.21 -17.63
C GLN A 80 -3.31 -0.46 -16.62
N VAL A 81 -2.13 -0.98 -16.31
CA VAL A 81 -1.11 -0.23 -15.57
C VAL A 81 -0.49 0.74 -16.58
N GLY A 82 -0.77 2.04 -16.42
CA GLY A 82 -0.40 3.06 -17.40
C GLY A 82 1.11 3.21 -17.55
N TRP A 83 1.70 2.53 -18.53
CA TRP A 83 3.09 2.78 -18.97
C TRP A 83 3.22 4.10 -19.75
N THR A 84 2.10 4.66 -20.21
CA THR A 84 2.05 5.91 -20.99
C THR A 84 2.43 7.18 -20.21
N ALA A 85 2.50 7.13 -18.88
CA ALA A 85 2.93 8.27 -18.06
C ALA A 85 4.42 8.24 -17.67
N VAL A 86 5.08 7.08 -17.80
CA VAL A 86 6.49 6.90 -17.39
C VAL A 86 7.43 6.88 -18.60
N VAL A 87 6.91 6.55 -19.78
CA VAL A 87 7.66 6.62 -21.04
C VAL A 87 6.82 7.40 -22.02
N GLY A 88 6.97 8.73 -21.97
CA GLY A 88 6.42 9.59 -23.00
C GLY A 88 6.89 9.11 -24.37
N SER A 89 5.94 8.89 -25.26
CA SER A 89 6.07 8.82 -26.72
C SER A 89 7.49 8.96 -27.27
N THR A 90 8.27 7.89 -27.27
CA THR A 90 9.35 7.72 -28.25
C THR A 90 8.89 6.73 -29.30
N TYR A 91 8.25 7.33 -30.31
CA TYR A 91 8.23 7.00 -31.73
C TYR A 91 8.21 5.52 -32.15
N HIS A 92 7.15 5.20 -32.89
CA HIS A 92 7.18 4.19 -33.94
C HIS A 92 8.50 4.20 -34.74
N ARG A 93 9.30 3.15 -34.61
CA ARG A 93 9.74 2.30 -35.72
C ARG A 93 10.25 0.95 -35.21
#